data_AF-A0A9P7WTJ8-F1
#
_entry.id   AF-A0A9P7WTJ8-F1
#
_cell.length_a   1.000
_cell.length_b   1.000
_cell.length_c   1.000
_cell.angle_alpha   90.00
_cell.angle_beta   90.00
_cell.angle_gamma   90.00
#
_symmetry.space_group_name_H-M   'P 1'
#
loop_
_entity.id
_entity.type
_entity.pdbx_description
1 polymer ?
#
loop_
_entity_poly.entity_id
_entity_poly.type
_entity_poly.pdbx_seq_one_letter_code
_entity_poly.pdbx_strand_id
1 'polypeptide(L)'
;MPDFFRGVTLDRGLIPPKNAEDYQKITDFLETTANVKEKYPDIALVVDALHKDGRTKLSAVGYCWGSKMVTLAGATNAFEAVASIHPSYLTVDDAKDFKVPIALYLSKDESDEE
;
A
#
# COMPACT_ATOMS: atom_id res chain seq x y z
N MET A 1 -2.97 10.84 6.53
CA MET A 1 -3.11 9.73 5.56
C MET A 1 -3.90 10.26 4.36
N PRO A 2 -3.33 10.26 3.15
CA PRO A 2 -4.04 10.68 1.95
C PRO A 2 -5.16 9.68 1.60
N ASP A 3 -6.23 10.18 0.99
CA ASP A 3 -7.38 9.36 0.59
C ASP A 3 -7.22 8.83 -0.85
N PHE A 4 -6.66 7.63 -0.97
CA PHE A 4 -6.52 6.94 -2.26
C PHE A 4 -7.86 6.47 -2.86
N PHE A 5 -8.90 6.35 -2.04
CA PHE A 5 -10.18 5.75 -2.44
C PHE A 5 -11.28 6.80 -2.69
N ARG A 6 -10.97 8.09 -2.51
CA ARG A 6 -11.84 9.23 -2.85
C ARG A 6 -13.21 9.14 -2.15
N GLY A 7 -13.18 8.83 -0.86
CA GLY A 7 -14.34 8.70 0.00
C GLY A 7 -15.11 7.39 -0.15
N VAL A 8 -14.72 6.50 -1.07
CA VAL A 8 -15.32 5.18 -1.22
C VAL A 8 -14.68 4.22 -0.22
N THR A 9 -15.51 3.60 0.62
CA THR A 9 -15.06 2.65 1.63
C THR A 9 -15.65 1.27 1.38
N LEU A 10 -14.90 0.23 1.78
CA LEU A 10 -15.42 -1.12 1.90
C LEU A 10 -16.21 -1.21 3.22
N ASP A 11 -17.39 -1.82 3.19
CA ASP A 11 -18.16 -2.09 4.41
C ASP A 11 -17.36 -3.02 5.34
N ARG A 12 -17.12 -2.55 6.57
CA ARG A 12 -16.40 -3.31 7.60
C ARG A 12 -17.12 -4.61 7.96
N GLY A 13 -18.43 -4.68 7.79
CA GLY A 13 -19.22 -5.89 8.01
C GLY A 13 -18.86 -7.06 7.09
N LEU A 14 -18.14 -6.80 5.99
CA LEU A 14 -17.64 -7.79 5.04
C LEU A 14 -16.34 -8.47 5.51
N ILE A 15 -15.65 -7.96 6.52
CA ILE A 15 -14.35 -8.50 6.99
C ILE A 15 -14.50 -9.08 8.41
N PRO A 16 -14.27 -10.39 8.63
CA PRO A 16 -13.95 -11.41 7.63
C PRO A 16 -15.18 -11.80 6.79
N PRO A 17 -14.98 -12.22 5.52
CA PRO A 17 -16.08 -12.63 4.64
C PRO A 17 -16.75 -13.90 5.16
N LYS A 18 -18.09 -13.94 5.14
CA LYS A 18 -18.87 -15.05 5.68
C LYS A 18 -19.38 -16.01 4.61
N ASN A 19 -19.41 -15.55 3.36
CA ASN A 19 -19.94 -16.27 2.21
C ASN A 19 -19.30 -15.76 0.91
N ALA A 20 -19.59 -16.44 -0.21
CA ALA A 20 -19.03 -16.10 -1.51
C ALA A 20 -19.41 -14.69 -2.00
N GLU A 21 -20.56 -14.15 -1.60
CA GLU A 21 -20.99 -12.79 -1.96
C GLU A 21 -20.14 -11.73 -1.26
N ASP A 22 -19.83 -11.93 0.03
CA ASP A 22 -18.91 -11.05 0.77
C ASP A 22 -17.52 -11.05 0.11
N TYR A 23 -17.01 -12.24 -0.24
CA TYR A 23 -15.75 -12.37 -0.98
C TYR A 23 -15.78 -11.60 -2.29
N GLN A 24 -16.84 -11.74 -3.09
CA GLN A 24 -16.96 -11.04 -4.36
C GLN A 24 -16.94 -9.52 -4.18
N LYS A 25 -17.68 -8.98 -3.20
CA LYS A 25 -17.68 -7.54 -2.91
C LYS A 25 -16.31 -7.01 -2.51
N ILE A 26 -15.54 -7.78 -1.73
CA ILE A 26 -14.17 -7.43 -1.36
C ILE A 26 -13.27 -7.45 -2.59
N THR A 27 -13.35 -8.50 -3.40
CA THR A 27 -12.57 -8.63 -4.65
C THR A 27 -12.88 -7.49 -5.60
N ASP A 28 -14.16 -7.20 -5.86
CA ASP A 28 -14.59 -6.10 -6.73
C ASP A 28 -14.01 -4.77 -6.24
N PHE A 29 -14.02 -4.51 -4.93
CA PHE A 29 -13.43 -3.31 -4.35
C PHE A 29 -11.91 -3.26 -4.59
N LEU A 30 -11.20 -4.36 -4.40
CA LEU A 30 -9.74 -4.44 -4.60
C LEU A 30 -9.33 -4.33 -6.07
N GLU A 31 -10.14 -4.87 -7.00
CA GLU A 31 -9.87 -4.83 -8.43
C GLU A 31 -10.25 -3.49 -9.08
N THR A 32 -11.16 -2.73 -8.45
CA THR A 32 -11.62 -1.43 -8.96
C THR A 32 -11.11 -0.26 -8.11
N THR A 33 -11.75 -0.02 -6.97
CA THR A 33 -11.54 1.17 -6.13
C THR A 33 -10.18 1.17 -5.48
N ALA A 34 -9.68 0.01 -5.03
CA ALA A 34 -8.37 -0.14 -4.42
C ALA A 34 -7.38 -0.83 -5.37
N ASN A 35 -7.56 -0.71 -6.68
CA ASN A 35 -6.61 -1.27 -7.63
C ASN A 35 -5.22 -0.61 -7.47
N VAL A 36 -4.22 -1.38 -7.06
CA VAL A 36 -2.86 -0.88 -6.78
C VAL A 36 -2.29 -0.14 -7.99
N LYS A 37 -2.45 -0.68 -9.20
CA LYS A 37 -1.87 -0.09 -10.41
C LYS A 37 -2.49 1.27 -10.70
N GLU A 38 -3.81 1.40 -10.54
CA GLU A 38 -4.53 2.65 -10.79
C GLU A 38 -4.29 3.67 -9.67
N LYS A 39 -4.04 3.23 -8.43
CA LYS A 39 -3.78 4.12 -7.30
C LYS A 39 -2.33 4.53 -7.14
N TYR A 40 -1.38 3.72 -7.60
CA TYR A 40 0.04 3.99 -7.43
C TYR A 40 0.47 5.38 -7.92
N PRO A 41 0.01 5.89 -9.08
CA PRO A 41 0.34 7.24 -9.55
C PRO A 41 -0.04 8.36 -8.57
N ASP A 42 -1.04 8.17 -7.70
CA ASP A 42 -1.45 9.16 -6.70
C ASP A 42 -0.34 9.44 -5.68
N ILE A 43 0.61 8.51 -5.47
CA ILE A 43 1.77 8.72 -4.58
C ILE A 43 2.57 9.95 -5.03
N ALA A 44 2.79 10.12 -6.34
CA ALA A 44 3.48 11.28 -6.87
C ALA A 44 2.74 12.58 -6.58
N LEU A 45 1.39 12.57 -6.68
CA LEU A 45 0.57 13.73 -6.35
C LEU A 45 0.70 14.11 -4.87
N VAL A 46 0.77 13.12 -3.97
CA VAL A 46 0.99 13.33 -2.54
C VAL A 46 2.38 13.91 -2.27
N VAL A 47 3.42 13.35 -2.89
CA VAL A 47 4.81 13.84 -2.77
C VAL A 47 4.92 15.28 -3.25
N ASP A 48 4.37 15.59 -4.43
CA ASP A 48 4.37 16.94 -4.99
C ASP A 48 3.63 17.94 -4.09
N ALA A 49 2.49 17.55 -3.53
CA ALA A 49 1.75 18.38 -2.59
C ALA A 49 2.57 18.68 -1.33
N LEU A 50 3.26 17.66 -0.78
CA LEU A 50 4.12 17.83 0.41
C LEU A 50 5.34 18.70 0.11
N HIS A 51 5.97 18.55 -1.06
CA HIS A 51 7.06 19.41 -1.49
C HIS A 51 6.63 20.87 -1.68
N LYS A 52 5.44 21.12 -2.27
CA LYS A 52 4.86 22.48 -2.40
C LYS A 52 4.56 23.10 -1.04
N ASP A 53 4.21 22.28 -0.07
CA ASP A 53 4.05 22.67 1.33
C ASP A 53 5.42 22.91 2.01
N GLY A 54 6.54 22.73 1.31
CA GLY A 54 7.89 23.04 1.81
C GLY A 54 8.54 21.90 2.61
N ARG A 55 8.00 20.69 2.53
CA ARG A 55 8.62 19.49 3.14
C ARG A 55 9.71 19.02 2.19
N THR A 56 10.87 18.62 2.72
CA THR A 56 12.04 18.29 1.91
C THR A 56 12.55 16.87 2.11
N LYS A 57 12.15 16.22 3.21
CA LYS A 57 12.46 14.82 3.52
C LYS A 57 11.16 14.11 3.84
N LEU A 58 10.88 13.05 3.10
CA LEU A 58 9.64 12.29 3.20
C LEU A 58 9.95 10.83 3.50
N SER A 59 9.17 10.21 4.37
CA SER A 59 9.15 8.76 4.55
C SER A 59 7.70 8.29 4.53
N ALA A 60 7.48 7.04 4.12
CA ALA A 60 6.13 6.49 4.00
C ALA A 60 5.97 5.22 4.85
N VAL A 61 4.77 5.06 5.42
CA VAL A 61 4.38 3.84 6.12
C VAL A 61 3.10 3.30 5.48
N GLY A 62 3.13 2.02 5.10
CA GLY A 62 2.02 1.29 4.50
C GLY A 62 1.52 0.20 5.43
N TYR A 63 0.20 -0.02 5.41
CA TYR A 63 -0.49 -1.05 6.21
C TYR A 63 -1.31 -1.94 5.28
N CYS A 64 -1.19 -3.27 5.39
CA CYS A 64 -1.88 -4.24 4.51
C CYS A 64 -1.69 -3.87 3.03
N TRP A 65 -2.78 -3.51 2.35
CA TRP A 65 -2.80 -3.01 0.98
C TRP A 65 -1.83 -1.85 0.73
N GLY A 66 -1.71 -0.93 1.70
CA GLY A 66 -0.81 0.20 1.63
C GLY A 66 0.67 -0.20 1.63
N SER A 67 1.02 -1.39 2.12
CA SER A 67 2.39 -1.90 2.09
C SER A 67 2.89 -2.08 0.66
N LYS A 68 2.05 -2.59 -0.25
CA LYS A 68 2.42 -2.67 -1.68
C LYS A 68 2.70 -1.29 -2.27
N MET A 69 1.87 -0.29 -1.93
CA MET A 69 2.02 1.07 -2.41
C MET A 69 3.35 1.70 -1.99
N VAL A 70 3.72 1.57 -0.71
CA VAL A 70 4.98 2.13 -0.20
C VAL A 70 6.20 1.32 -0.64
N THR A 71 6.06 0.00 -0.81
CA THR A 71 7.14 -0.83 -1.38
C THR A 71 7.44 -0.41 -2.83
N LEU A 72 6.42 -0.26 -3.68
CA LEU A 72 6.62 0.25 -5.05
C LEU A 72 7.26 1.64 -5.06
N ALA A 73 6.85 2.51 -4.12
CA ALA A 73 7.44 3.83 -3.98
C ALA A 73 8.91 3.79 -3.55
N GLY A 74 9.33 2.74 -2.81
CA GLY A 74 10.72 2.50 -2.43
C GLY A 74 11.66 2.14 -3.58
N ALA A 75 11.13 1.81 -4.77
CA ALA A 75 11.91 1.70 -6.01
C ALA A 75 12.27 3.07 -6.64
N THR A 76 11.81 4.15 -6.01
CA THR A 76 12.08 5.54 -6.41
C THR A 76 12.90 6.26 -5.33
N ASN A 77 13.39 7.46 -5.63
CA ASN A 77 14.04 8.33 -4.65
C ASN A 77 13.06 9.39 -4.08
N ALA A 78 11.75 9.15 -4.16
CA ALA A 78 10.74 10.09 -3.67
C ALA A 78 10.65 10.10 -2.13
N PHE A 79 11.14 9.05 -1.48
CA PHE A 79 11.17 8.89 -0.03
C PHE A 79 12.58 8.56 0.44
N GLU A 80 12.91 8.93 1.67
CA GLU A 80 14.19 8.62 2.33
C GLU A 80 14.21 7.18 2.88
N ALA A 81 13.05 6.67 3.25
CA ALA A 81 12.83 5.32 3.78
C ALA A 81 11.34 4.99 3.72
N VAL A 82 11.02 3.70 3.72
CA VAL A 82 9.64 3.22 3.81
C VAL A 82 9.50 2.11 4.85
N ALA A 83 8.30 1.92 5.39
CA ALA A 83 7.98 0.81 6.26
C ALA A 83 6.66 0.15 5.85
N SER A 84 6.65 -1.18 5.85
CA SER A 84 5.47 -1.99 5.54
C SER A 84 5.05 -2.77 6.78
N ILE A 85 3.83 -2.53 7.23
CA ILE A 85 3.24 -3.17 8.42
C ILE A 85 2.18 -4.15 7.96
N HIS A 86 2.25 -5.40 8.46
CA HIS A 86 1.40 -6.53 8.07
C HIS A 86 1.17 -6.57 6.55
N PRO A 87 2.25 -6.68 5.75
CA PRO A 87 2.21 -6.43 4.32
C PRO A 87 1.26 -7.36 3.57
N SER A 88 0.77 -6.88 2.43
CA SER A 88 -0.01 -7.69 1.49
C SER A 88 0.46 -7.39 0.07
N TYR A 89 0.36 -8.37 -0.83
CA TYR A 89 0.72 -8.26 -2.25
C TYR A 89 2.22 -8.01 -2.54
N LEU A 90 3.11 -8.30 -1.60
CA LEU A 90 4.55 -8.28 -1.87
C LEU A 90 4.95 -9.46 -2.75
N THR A 91 5.94 -9.22 -3.60
CA THR A 91 6.51 -10.20 -4.51
C THR A 91 8.03 -10.07 -4.50
N VAL A 92 8.75 -11.12 -4.85
CA VAL A 92 10.23 -11.10 -4.96
C VAL A 92 10.70 -10.01 -5.94
N ASP A 93 9.92 -9.72 -6.98
CA ASP A 93 10.24 -8.68 -7.96
C ASP A 93 10.25 -7.27 -7.36
N ASP A 94 9.47 -7.01 -6.31
CA ASP A 94 9.45 -5.70 -5.65
C ASP A 94 10.80 -5.36 -4.98
N ALA A 95 11.60 -6.37 -4.63
CA ALA A 95 12.90 -6.18 -4.00
C ALA A 95 14.02 -5.85 -5.00
N LYS A 96 13.85 -6.14 -6.29
CA LYS A 96 14.92 -6.05 -7.30
C LYS A 96 15.37 -4.61 -7.57
N ASP A 97 14.43 -3.68 -7.60
CA ASP A 97 14.67 -2.28 -7.96
C ASP A 97 14.64 -1.32 -6.75
N PHE A 98 14.72 -1.88 -5.53
CA PHE A 98 14.56 -1.12 -4.30
C PHE A 98 15.75 -0.20 -4.03
N LYS A 99 15.50 1.09 -3.74
CA LYS A 99 16.54 2.14 -3.65
C LYS A 99 16.73 2.72 -2.26
N VAL A 100 15.78 2.51 -1.36
CA VAL A 100 15.75 3.16 -0.04
C VAL A 100 15.75 2.10 1.06
N PRO A 101 16.08 2.42 2.31
CA PRO A 101 15.87 1.51 3.43
C PRO A 101 14.38 1.13 3.58
N ILE A 102 14.11 -0.15 3.82
CA ILE A 102 12.78 -0.66 4.16
C ILE A 102 12.80 -1.36 5.52
N ALA A 103 11.74 -1.12 6.30
CA ALA A 103 11.41 -1.93 7.46
C ALA A 103 10.17 -2.78 7.17
N LEU A 104 10.28 -4.10 7.37
CA LEU A 104 9.17 -5.04 7.22
C LEU A 104 8.72 -5.51 8.60
N TYR A 105 7.46 -5.26 8.93
CA TYR A 105 6.83 -5.69 10.18
C TYR A 105 5.72 -6.67 9.84
N LEU A 106 6.09 -7.93 9.72
CA LEU A 106 5.20 -9.05 9.39
C LEU A 106 4.15 -9.27 10.49
N SER A 107 2.97 -9.75 10.12
CA SER A 107 2.00 -10.19 11.12
C SER A 107 2.45 -11.52 11.75
N LYS A 108 1.91 -11.84 12.94
CA LYS A 108 2.23 -13.10 13.61
C LYS A 108 1.59 -14.25 12.84
N ASP A 109 2.30 -15.38 12.75
CA ASP A 109 1.85 -16.63 12.08
C ASP A 109 1.84 -16.58 10.53
N GLU A 110 2.58 -15.64 9.91
CA GLU A 110 2.95 -15.71 8.49
C GLU A 110 3.94 -16.87 8.26
N SER A 111 3.81 -17.63 7.16
CA SER A 111 4.70 -18.78 6.91
C SER A 111 6.09 -18.31 6.50
N ASP A 112 7.14 -18.97 6.98
CA ASP A 112 8.54 -18.68 6.62
C ASP A 112 8.85 -18.87 5.11
N GLU A 113 7.92 -19.43 4.34
CA GLU A 113 8.07 -19.82 2.93
C GLU A 113 7.45 -18.82 1.91
N GLU A 114 6.85 -17.71 2.35
CA GLU A 114 6.34 -16.62 1.47
C GLU A 114 7.36 -15.49 1.28
#